data_AF-A0A841YBZ9-F1
#
_entry.id   AF-A0A841YBZ9-F1
#
_cell.length_a   1.000
_cell.length_b   1.000
_cell.length_c   1.000
_cell.angle_alpha   90.00
_cell.angle_beta   90.00
_cell.angle_gamma   90.00
#
_symmetry.space_group_name_H-M   'P 1'
#
loop_
_entity.id
_entity.type
_entity.pdbx_description
1 polymer ?
#
loop_
_entity_poly.entity_id
_entity_poly.type
_entity_poly.pdbx_seq_one_letter_code
_entity_poly.pdbx_strand_id
1 'polypeptide(L)' 'MEIAGIDVALILPILILYLALLVTALVDLIRHWNIRKNPIIWLIVVCVINIIGPVAYFIFGRKEEFK' A
#
# COMPACT_ATOMS: atom_id res chain seq x y z
N MET A 1 20.91 15.57 -10.50
CA MET A 1 21.73 14.34 -10.39
C MET A 1 21.05 13.32 -11.28
N GLU A 2 21.60 13.07 -12.46
CA GLU A 2 21.03 12.10 -13.40
C GLU A 2 21.46 10.69 -12.97
N ILE A 3 20.51 9.76 -12.90
CA ILE A 3 20.78 8.34 -12.75
C ILE A 3 20.26 7.66 -14.02
N ALA A 4 21.14 7.01 -14.76
CA ALA A 4 20.79 6.32 -16.02
C ALA A 4 20.06 7.18 -17.07
N GLY A 5 20.32 8.50 -17.10
CA GLY A 5 19.67 9.44 -18.02
C GLY A 5 18.23 9.82 -17.65
N ILE A 6 17.78 9.48 -16.44
CA ILE A 6 16.47 9.85 -15.91
C ILE A 6 16.65 10.89 -14.82
N ASP A 7 15.88 11.97 -14.91
CA ASP A 7 15.93 13.05 -13.95
C ASP A 7 15.21 12.62 -12.66
N VAL A 8 15.96 12.49 -11.57
CA VAL A 8 15.45 11.99 -10.28
C VAL A 8 14.29 12.86 -9.76
N ALA A 9 14.28 14.15 -10.12
CA ALA A 9 13.20 15.08 -9.79
C ALA A 9 11.82 14.64 -10.33
N LEU A 10 11.77 13.91 -11.46
CA LEU A 10 10.54 13.40 -12.05
C LEU A 10 10.02 12.14 -11.36
N ILE A 11 10.91 11.28 -10.86
CA ILE A 11 10.56 10.03 -10.17
C ILE A 11 10.12 10.30 -8.73
N LEU A 12 10.75 11.28 -8.08
CA LEU A 12 10.51 11.62 -6.68
C LEU A 12 9.03 11.76 -6.30
N PRO A 13 8.17 12.52 -7.02
CA PRO A 13 6.75 12.65 -6.66
C PRO A 13 5.98 11.32 -6.74
N ILE A 14 6.29 10.48 -7.74
CA ILE A 14 5.64 9.18 -7.92
C ILE A 14 6.05 8.24 -6.77
N LEU A 15 7.32 8.26 -6.40
CA LEU A 15 7.83 7.48 -5.27
C LEU A 15 7.20 7.92 -3.96
N ILE A 16 7.08 9.23 -3.71
CA ILE A 16 6.42 9.76 -2.51
C ILE A 16 4.96 9.31 -2.46
N LEU A 17 4.23 9.38 -3.57
CA LEU A 17 2.84 8.93 -3.64
C LEU A 17 2.72 7.43 -3.35
N TYR A 18 3.59 6.62 -3.93
CA TYR A 18 3.62 5.17 -3.68
C TYR A 18 3.92 4.86 -2.20
N LEU A 19 4.92 5.51 -1.62
CA LEU A 19 5.26 5.31 -0.20
C LEU A 19 4.14 5.78 0.73
N ALA A 20 3.51 6.92 0.44
CA ALA A 20 2.36 7.40 1.21
C ALA A 20 1.20 6.39 1.17
N LEU A 21 0.92 5.83 -0.01
CA LEU A 21 -0.12 4.82 -0.18
C LEU A 21 0.21 3.52 0.57
N LEU A 22 1.46 3.05 0.46
CA LEU A 22 1.93 1.85 1.15
C LEU A 22 1.84 2.02 2.68
N VAL A 23 2.39 3.12 3.21
CA VAL A 23 2.39 3.40 4.64
C VAL A 23 0.98 3.53 5.17
N THR A 24 0.10 4.27 4.48
CA THR A 24 -1.30 4.42 4.92
C THR A 24 -2.04 3.08 4.90
N ALA A 25 -1.83 2.23 3.89
CA ALA A 25 -2.43 0.90 3.84
C ALA A 25 -1.95 0.00 4.99
N LEU A 26 -0.65 0.00 5.27
CA LEU A 26 -0.08 -0.78 6.37
C LEU A 26 -0.57 -0.28 7.75
N VAL A 27 -0.59 1.04 7.96
CA VAL A 27 -1.08 1.63 9.21
C VAL A 27 -2.55 1.30 9.42
N ASP A 28 -3.40 1.43 8.40
CA ASP A 28 -4.82 1.06 8.49
C ASP A 28 -5.00 -0.43 8.80
N LEU A 29 -4.23 -1.29 8.12
CA LEU A 29 -4.29 -2.73 8.30
C LEU A 29 -3.86 -3.17 9.70
N ILE A 30 -2.75 -2.64 10.22
CA ILE A 30 -2.24 -2.96 11.55
C ILE A 30 -3.21 -2.44 12.62
N ARG A 31 -3.75 -1.22 12.45
CA ARG A 31 -4.70 -0.62 13.40
C ARG A 31 -6.00 -1.43 13.52
N HIS A 32 -6.46 -2.05 12.45
CA HIS A 32 -7.69 -2.83 12.41
C HIS A 32 -7.44 -4.35 12.36
N TRP A 33 -6.23 -4.81 12.73
CA TRP A 33 -5.82 -6.21 12.56
C TRP A 33 -6.82 -7.21 13.14
N ASN A 34 -7.35 -6.95 14.33
CA ASN A 34 -8.30 -7.85 15.00
C ASN A 34 -9.74 -7.74 14.48
N ILE A 35 -10.04 -6.73 13.67
CA ILE A 35 -11.39 -6.47 13.13
C ILE A 35 -11.52 -7.01 11.70
N ARG A 36 -10.42 -7.01 10.94
CA ARG A 36 -10.40 -7.54 9.57
C ARG A 36 -10.55 -9.05 9.60
N LYS A 37 -11.30 -9.60 8.63
CA LYS A 37 -11.48 -11.05 8.50
C LYS A 37 -10.17 -11.77 8.19
N ASN A 38 -9.39 -11.23 7.25
CA ASN A 38 -8.17 -11.88 6.74
C ASN A 38 -6.97 -10.90 6.73
N PRO A 39 -6.54 -10.35 7.88
CA PRO A 39 -5.52 -9.32 7.93
C PRO A 39 -4.16 -9.78 7.37
N ILE A 40 -3.81 -11.06 7.56
CA ILE A 40 -2.55 -11.65 7.07
C ILE A 40 -2.53 -11.70 5.53
N ILE A 41 -3.65 -12.03 4.89
CA ILE A 41 -3.76 -12.05 3.43
C ILE A 41 -3.51 -10.64 2.89
N TRP A 42 -4.15 -9.64 3.50
CA TRP A 42 -3.96 -8.25 3.12
C TRP A 42 -2.54 -7.75 3.36
N LEU A 43 -1.87 -8.21 4.42
CA LEU A 43 -0.47 -7.86 4.66
C LEU A 43 0.42 -8.36 3.53
N ILE A 44 0.22 -9.60 3.08
CA ILE A 44 0.97 -10.18 1.96
C ILE A 44 0.65 -9.42 0.68
N VAL A 45 -0.62 -9.15 0.39
CA VAL A 45 -1.05 -8.42 -0.81
C VAL A 45 -0.44 -7.03 -0.87
N VAL A 46 -0.49 -6.28 0.22
CA VAL A 46 0.08 -4.91 0.32
C VAL A 46 1.59 -4.90 0.11
N CYS A 47 2.31 -5.90 0.64
CA CYS A 47 3.77 -5.94 0.56
C CYS A 47 4.31 -6.52 -0.77
N VAL A 48 3.60 -7.46 -1.41
CA VAL A 48 4.13 -8.24 -2.54
C VAL A 48 3.68 -7.70 -3.90
N ILE A 49 2.49 -7.10 -3.99
CA ILE A 49 1.89 -6.72 -5.29
C ILE A 49 2.20 -5.25 -5.67
N ASN A 50 3.28 -4.67 -5.13
CA ASN A 50 3.70 -3.28 -5.38
C ASN A 50 2.53 -2.30 -5.24
N ILE A 51 2.37 -1.32 -6.14
CA ILE A 51 1.31 -0.30 -6.07
C ILE A 51 -0.11 -0.90 -6.10
N ILE A 52 -0.29 -2.06 -6.74
CA ILE A 52 -1.60 -2.70 -6.85
C ILE A 52 -2.05 -3.23 -5.47
N GLY A 53 -1.12 -3.68 -4.63
CA GLY A 53 -1.42 -4.22 -3.31
C GLY A 53 -2.15 -3.23 -2.37
N PRO A 54 -1.55 -2.07 -2.05
CA PRO A 54 -2.17 -1.00 -1.27
C PRO A 54 -3.48 -0.51 -1.89
N VAL A 55 -3.56 -0.35 -3.22
CA VAL A 55 -4.80 0.05 -3.90
C VAL A 55 -5.91 -0.98 -3.70
N ALA A 56 -5.60 -2.27 -3.93
CA ALA A 56 -6.55 -3.37 -3.74
C ALA A 56 -7.02 -3.46 -2.29
N TYR A 57 -6.12 -3.23 -1.33
CA TYR A 57 -6.47 -3.15 0.09
C TYR A 57 -7.54 -2.08 0.36
N PHE A 58 -7.35 -0.86 -0.13
CA PHE A 58 -8.33 0.20 0.11
C PHE A 58 -9.68 -0.04 -0.58
N ILE A 59 -9.67 -0.68 -1.75
CA ILE A 59 -10.90 -0.96 -2.52
C ILE A 59 -11.69 -2.14 -1.91
N PHE A 60 -11.00 -3.23 -1.62
CA PHE A 60 -11.59 -4.52 -1.23
C PHE A 60 -11.33 -4.83 0.25
N GLY A 61 -10.08 -4.83 0.68
CA GLY A 61 -9.69 -5.26 2.03
C GLY A 61 -10.23 -4.41 3.17
N ARG A 62 -10.36 -3.09 2.95
CA ARG A 62 -10.94 -2.16 3.92
C ARG A 62 -12.44 -2.41 4.16
N LYS A 63 -13.12 -3.12 3.28
CA LYS A 63 -14.56 -3.44 3.41
C LYS A 63 -14.81 -4.84 3.97
N GLU A 64 -13.76 -5.62 4.20
CA GLU A 64 -13.84 -6.92 4.88
C GLU A 64 -13.96 -6.69 6.39
N GLU A 65 -15.05 -6.05 6.82
CA GLU A 65 -15.44 -5.97 8.23
C GLU A 65 -16.30 -7.20 8.57
N PHE A 66 -16.18 -7.67 9.82
CA PHE A 66 -16.99 -8.78 10.33
C PHE A 66 -18.48 -8.46 10.14
N LYS A 67 -19.18 -9.30 9.38
CA LYS A 67 -20.64 -9.31 9.31
C LYS A 67 -21.20 -10.23 10.38
#